data_AF-A0A1K2HYV2-F1
#
_entry.id   AF-A0A1K2HYV2-F1
#
_cell.length_a   1.000
_cell.length_b   1.000
_cell.length_c   1.000
_cell.angle_alpha   90.00
_cell.angle_beta   90.00
_cell.angle_gamma   90.00
#
_symmetry.space_group_name_H-M   'P 1'
#
loop_
_entity.id
_entity.type
_entity.pdbx_description
1 polymer ?
#
loop_
_entity_poly.entity_id
_entity_poly.type
_entity_poly.pdbx_seq_one_letter_code
_entity_poly.pdbx_strand_id
1 'polypeptide(L)'
;MYETVAEIADPSQARVLITALKAHGFHPLEGGENGLPGLPGVYGPRGIAIAVPDAEASDARLLLADLIADMGGPETGGVVT
;
A
#
# COMPACT_ATOMS: atom_id res chain seq x y z
N MET A 1 16.68 -1.86 6.88
CA MET A 1 16.28 -0.78 5.93
C MET A 1 14.89 -1.12 5.43
N TYR A 2 14.07 -0.13 5.10
CA TYR A 2 12.73 -0.36 4.57
C TYR A 2 12.66 0.15 3.13
N GLU A 3 11.94 -0.57 2.28
CA GLU A 3 11.71 -0.21 0.89
C GLU A 3 10.22 -0.07 0.63
N THR A 4 9.82 1.02 -0.04
CA THR A 4 8.45 1.21 -0.52
C THR A 4 8.18 0.26 -1.67
N VAL A 5 7.14 -0.56 -1.52
CA VAL A 5 6.76 -1.58 -2.48
C VAL A 5 5.49 -1.22 -3.25
N ALA A 6 4.65 -0.34 -2.71
CA ALA A 6 3.47 0.21 -3.40
C ALA A 6 3.05 1.58 -2.84
N GLU A 7 2.41 2.41 -3.67
CA GLU A 7 1.69 3.61 -3.26
C GLU A 7 0.22 3.44 -3.64
N ILE A 8 -0.69 3.48 -2.67
CA ILE A 8 -2.12 3.18 -2.87
C ILE A 8 -2.94 4.43 -2.56
N ALA A 9 -3.64 4.96 -3.57
CA ALA A 9 -4.44 6.17 -3.44
C ALA A 9 -5.64 5.98 -2.49
N ASP A 10 -6.33 4.84 -2.58
CA ASP A 10 -7.48 4.56 -1.73
C ASP A 10 -7.04 4.05 -0.34
N PRO A 11 -7.40 4.76 0.75
CA PRO A 11 -6.97 4.38 2.08
C PRO A 11 -7.61 3.07 2.58
N SER A 12 -8.73 2.65 2.00
CA SER A 12 -9.37 1.38 2.38
C SER A 12 -8.63 0.20 1.75
N GLN A 13 -8.30 0.27 0.46
CA GLN A 13 -7.45 -0.70 -0.23
C GLN A 13 -6.09 -0.82 0.45
N ALA A 14 -5.45 0.30 0.79
CA ALA A 14 -4.16 0.29 1.48
C ALA A 14 -4.23 -0.48 2.82
N ARG A 15 -5.28 -0.28 3.61
CA ARG A 15 -5.48 -1.03 4.87
C ARG A 15 -5.65 -2.52 4.62
N VAL A 16 -6.45 -2.90 3.62
CA VAL A 16 -6.64 -4.33 3.26
C VAL A 16 -5.30 -4.95 2.84
N LEU A 17 -4.51 -4.27 2.01
CA LEU A 17 -3.21 -4.74 1.54
C LEU A 17 -2.20 -4.87 2.69
N ILE A 18 -2.16 -3.91 3.62
CA ILE A 18 -1.31 -3.99 4.82
C ILE A 18 -1.73 -5.18 5.69
N THR A 19 -3.03 -5.40 5.90
CA THR A 19 -3.53 -6.56 6.64
C THR A 19 -3.18 -7.88 5.96
N ALA A 20 -3.31 -7.95 4.62
CA ALA A 20 -2.95 -9.13 3.85
C ALA A 20 -1.45 -9.45 3.98
N LEU A 21 -0.57 -8.45 3.81
CA LEU A 21 0.87 -8.63 4.02
C LEU A 21 1.18 -9.22 5.40
N LYS A 22 0.60 -8.66 6.47
CA LYS A 22 0.78 -9.19 7.83
C LYS A 22 0.29 -10.63 7.98
N ALA A 23 -0.86 -10.97 7.38
CA ALA A 23 -1.40 -12.33 7.41
C ALA A 23 -0.49 -13.34 6.71
N HIS A 24 0.26 -12.89 5.70
CA HIS A 24 1.28 -13.68 4.99
C HIS A 24 2.66 -13.68 5.68
N GLY A 25 2.80 -13.02 6.83
CA GLY A 25 4.05 -13.01 7.62
C GLY A 25 5.03 -11.89 7.27
N PHE A 26 4.64 -10.94 6.41
CA PHE A 26 5.43 -9.75 6.11
C PHE A 26 5.33 -8.71 7.23
N HIS A 27 6.31 -7.80 7.28
CA HIS A 27 6.42 -6.77 8.31
C HIS A 27 6.25 -5.34 7.74
N PRO A 28 5.10 -4.98 7.15
CA PRO A 28 4.92 -3.65 6.60
C PRO A 28 4.96 -2.57 7.70
N LEU A 29 5.59 -1.44 7.39
CA LEU A 29 5.49 -0.22 8.18
C LEU A 29 4.04 0.24 8.19
N GLU A 30 3.50 0.45 9.38
CA GLU A 30 2.13 0.91 9.55
C GLU A 30 2.06 2.39 9.14
N GLY A 31 1.46 2.64 7.97
CA GLY A 31 1.27 3.97 7.37
C GLY A 31 0.33 4.91 8.13
N GLY A 32 0.32 4.86 9.46
CA GLY A 32 -0.28 5.86 10.35
C GLY A 32 0.76 6.82 10.97
N GLU A 33 2.03 6.42 11.08
CA GLU A 33 3.09 7.26 11.68
C GLU A 33 3.84 8.13 10.67
N ASN A 34 3.59 7.93 9.36
CA ASN A 34 4.17 8.73 8.27
C ASN A 34 3.19 9.75 7.67
N GLY A 35 2.11 10.09 8.39
CA GLY A 35 1.49 11.41 8.20
C GLY A 35 2.53 12.47 8.58
N LEU A 36 2.66 13.55 7.81
CA LEU A 36 3.55 14.66 8.16
C LEU A 36 3.46 14.97 9.67
N PRO A 37 4.58 15.09 10.40
CA PRO A 37 4.52 15.42 11.82
C PRO A 37 3.66 16.67 12.02
N GLY A 38 2.52 16.51 12.70
CA GLY A 38 1.52 17.56 12.93
C GLY A 38 0.20 17.46 12.15
N LEU A 39 0.04 16.48 11.23
CA LEU A 39 -1.20 16.31 10.44
C LEU A 39 -1.63 14.83 10.36
N PRO A 40 -2.33 14.29 11.38
CA PRO A 40 -2.89 12.95 11.30
C PRO A 40 -3.93 12.87 10.17
N GLY A 41 -3.72 11.96 9.21
CA GLY A 41 -4.66 11.68 8.12
C GLY A 41 -4.41 12.40 6.79
N VAL A 42 -3.32 13.16 6.64
CA VAL A 42 -2.95 13.73 5.34
C VAL A 42 -2.08 12.73 4.58
N TYR A 43 -2.75 11.92 3.75
CA TYR A 43 -2.11 11.09 2.74
C TYR A 43 -1.54 12.01 1.66
N GLY A 44 -0.29 11.80 1.26
CA GLY A 44 0.32 12.60 0.20
C GLY A 44 -0.50 12.53 -1.10
N PRO A 45 -0.28 13.42 -2.07
CA PRO A 45 -1.03 13.44 -3.34
C PRO A 45 -0.94 12.14 -4.15
N ARG A 46 -0.09 11.18 -3.74
CA ARG A 46 0.09 9.85 -4.35
C ARG A 46 -0.53 8.70 -3.56
N GLY A 47 -1.08 8.95 -2.35
CA GLY A 47 -1.70 7.92 -1.51
C GLY A 47 -0.88 7.48 -0.29
N ILE A 48 -1.19 6.29 0.23
CA ILE A 48 -0.50 5.62 1.34
C ILE A 48 0.65 4.78 0.78
N ALA A 49 1.88 5.10 1.20
CA ALA A 49 3.04 4.27 0.90
C ALA A 49 3.07 3.03 1.81
N ILE A 50 3.12 1.86 1.18
CA ILE A 50 3.34 0.58 1.85
C ILE A 50 4.83 0.25 1.71
N ALA A 51 5.52 0.17 2.85
CA ALA A 51 6.94 -0.15 2.90
C ALA A 51 7.19 -1.37 3.78
N VAL A 52 8.11 -2.24 3.39
CA VAL A 52 8.47 -3.47 4.12
C VAL A 52 10.00 -3.53 4.32
N PRO A 53 10.54 -4.38 5.21
CA PRO A 53 11.98 -4.61 5.27
C PRO A 53 12.52 -4.94 3.89
N ASP A 54 13.67 -4.36 3.55
CA ASP A 54 14.35 -4.55 2.25
C ASP A 54 14.48 -6.03 1.86
N ALA A 55 14.78 -6.90 2.84
CA ALA A 55 14.88 -8.35 2.65
C ALA A 55 13.58 -9.02 2.17
N GLU A 56 12.43 -8.41 2.41
CA GLU A 56 11.10 -8.90 2.06
C GLU A 56 10.52 -8.20 0.82
N ALA A 57 11.16 -7.13 0.33
CA ALA A 57 10.58 -6.23 -0.66
C ALA A 57 10.23 -6.91 -1.99
N SER A 58 11.05 -7.88 -2.42
CA SER A 58 10.83 -8.61 -3.67
C SER A 58 9.58 -9.49 -3.61
N ASP A 59 9.44 -10.29 -2.55
CA ASP A 59 8.29 -11.17 -2.37
C ASP A 59 7.01 -10.37 -2.07
N ALA A 60 7.11 -9.32 -1.25
CA ALA A 60 5.99 -8.44 -0.94
C ALA A 60 5.43 -7.75 -2.20
N ARG A 61 6.30 -7.33 -3.14
CA ARG A 61 5.88 -6.76 -4.43
C ARG A 61 5.06 -7.75 -5.25
N LEU A 62 5.48 -9.01 -5.30
CA LEU A 62 4.76 -10.04 -6.06
C LEU A 62 3.37 -10.28 -5.49
N LEU A 63 3.27 -10.44 -4.16
CA LEU A 63 1.98 -10.62 -3.50
C LEU A 63 1.07 -9.40 -3.67
N LEU A 64 1.60 -8.19 -3.47
CA LEU A 64 0.81 -6.96 -3.64
C LEU A 64 0.31 -6.79 -5.07
N ALA A 65 1.13 -7.11 -6.08
CA ALA A 65 0.70 -7.01 -7.48
C ALA A 65 -0.49 -7.93 -7.78
N ASP A 66 -0.48 -9.16 -7.25
CA ASP A 66 -1.58 -10.12 -7.40
C ASP A 66 -2.85 -9.64 -6.68
N LEU A 67 -2.72 -9.19 -5.43
CA LEU A 67 -3.84 -8.67 -4.64
C LEU A 67 -4.47 -7.40 -5.25
N ILE A 68 -3.66 -6.49 -5.78
CA ILE A 68 -4.16 -5.28 -6.46
C ILE A 68 -4.91 -5.65 -7.74
N ALA A 69 -4.44 -6.66 -8.48
CA ALA A 69 -5.14 -7.15 -9.66
C ALA A 69 -6.49 -7.79 -9.32
N ASP A 70 -6.55 -8.59 -8.24
CA ASP A 70 -7.78 -9.23 -7.75
C ASP A 70 -8.84 -8.20 -7.32
N MET A 71 -8.42 -7.10 -6.69
CA MET A 71 -9.31 -6.01 -6.27
C MET A 71 -9.88 -5.17 -7.43
N GLY A 72 -9.54 -5.50 -8.69
CA GLY A 72 -10.03 -4.82 -9.89
C GLY A 72 -8.99 -3.94 -10.60
N GLY A 73 -7.73 -3.96 -10.17
CA GLY A 73 -6.65 -3.11 -10.72
C GLY A 73 -6.84 -1.62 -10.40
N PRO A 74 -5.84 -0.76 -10.66
CA PRO A 74 -6.04 0.68 -10.54
C PRO A 74 -7.12 1.10 -11.54
N GLU A 75 -8.26 1.52 -11.03
CA GLU A 75 -9.39 2.09 -11.76
C GLU A 75 -8.93 3.27 -12.63
N THR A 76 -8.45 2.95 -13.83
CA THR A 76 -8.19 3.90 -14.90
C THR A 76 -9.55 4.34 -15.42
N GLY A 77 -10.04 5.45 -14.88
CA GLY A 77 -10.99 6.36 -15.52
C GLY A 77 -12.28 5.73 -16.06
N GLY A 78 -13.40 6.02 -15.40
CA GLY A 78 -14.72 5.80 -15.98
C GLY A 78 -14.82 6.39 -17.38
N VAL A 79 -15.09 5.53 -18.37
CA VAL A 79 -15.62 5.96 -19.66
C VAL A 79 -17.08 6.32 -19.41
N VAL A 80 -17.33 7.62 -19.28
CA VAL A 80 -18.65 8.19 -19.51
C VAL A 80 -18.93 8.06 -21.01
N THR A 81 -19.80 7.12 -21.37
CA THR A 81 -20.43 7.09 -22.70
C THR A 81 -21.72 7.88 -22.71
#